data_AF-A0A5K1CUS7-F1
#
_entry.id   AF-A0A5K1CUS7-F1
#
_cell.length_a   1.000
_cell.length_b   1.000
_cell.length_c   1.000
_cell.angle_alpha   90.00
_cell.angle_beta   90.00
_cell.angle_gamma   90.00
#
_symmetry.space_group_name_H-M   'P 1'
#
loop_
_entity.id
_entity.type
_entity.pdbx_description
1 polymer ?
#
loop_
_entity_poly.entity_id
_entity_poly.type
_entity_poly.pdbx_seq_one_letter_code
_entity_poly.pdbx_strand_id
1 'polypeptide(L)'
;AFISEVLETIELDGIKDALVGIPGVSGLSTEQRKRLTIAVELVANPSIIFLDEPTSGLDARAAAIVMRAVKNVVRTGRTVICTIHQPSIDIFESFDE
;
A
#
# COMPACT_ATOMS: atom_id res chain seq x y z
N ALA A 1 4.00 10.14 -16.75
CA ALA A 1 3.27 11.15 -15.95
C ALA A 1 2.47 10.42 -14.88
N PHE A 2 1.25 9.97 -15.16
CA PHE A 2 0.38 9.35 -14.14
C PHE A 2 0.94 8.08 -13.46
N ILE A 3 1.51 7.13 -14.21
CA ILE A 3 2.10 5.92 -13.60
C ILE A 3 3.25 6.26 -12.65
N SER A 4 4.06 7.26 -12.99
CA SER A 4 5.14 7.73 -12.13
C SER A 4 4.60 8.32 -10.82
N GLU A 5 3.54 9.13 -10.89
CA GLU A 5 2.86 9.67 -9.70
C GLU A 5 2.28 8.56 -8.81
N VAL A 6 1.68 7.52 -9.42
CA VAL A 6 1.19 6.35 -8.68
C VAL A 6 2.35 5.65 -7.97
N LEU A 7 3.45 5.37 -8.68
CA LEU A 7 4.64 4.71 -8.12
C LEU A 7 5.29 5.52 -7.00
N GLU A 8 5.32 6.84 -7.11
CA GLU A 8 5.79 7.74 -6.04
C GLU A 8 4.86 7.69 -4.82
N THR A 9 3.54 7.75 -5.04
CA THR A 9 2.52 7.71 -3.97
C THR A 9 2.64 6.45 -3.11
N ILE A 10 2.88 5.30 -3.76
CA ILE A 10 3.07 4.01 -3.11
C ILE A 10 4.55 3.65 -2.85
N GLU A 11 5.46 4.61 -3.00
CA GLU A 11 6.89 4.51 -2.67
C GLU A 11 7.65 3.34 -3.35
N LEU A 12 7.33 3.02 -4.61
CA LEU A 12 8.02 1.97 -5.40
C LEU A 12 8.83 2.51 -6.60
N ASP A 13 8.96 3.82 -6.81
CA ASP A 13 9.73 4.38 -7.94
C ASP A 13 11.17 3.83 -8.01
N GLY A 14 11.84 3.70 -6.86
CA GLY A 14 13.21 3.17 -6.79
C GLY A 14 13.37 1.70 -7.21
N ILE A 15 12.27 0.96 -7.39
CA ILE A 15 12.27 -0.43 -7.83
C ILE A 15 11.31 -0.68 -9.01
N LYS A 16 10.95 0.36 -9.77
CA LYS A 16 9.97 0.26 -10.87
C LYS A 16 10.31 -0.77 -11.94
N ASP A 17 11.60 -1.04 -12.16
CA ASP A 17 12.10 -1.99 -13.15
C ASP A 17 12.41 -3.37 -12.55
N ALA A 18 12.16 -3.57 -11.24
CA ALA A 18 12.39 -4.84 -10.58
C ALA A 18 11.36 -5.89 -11.03
N LEU A 19 11.81 -7.15 -11.14
CA LEU A 19 10.92 -8.26 -11.42
C LEU A 19 10.00 -8.53 -10.22
N VAL A 20 8.69 -8.62 -10.48
CA VAL A 20 7.70 -8.96 -9.46
C VAL A 20 8.03 -10.31 -8.81
N GLY A 21 8.38 -11.33 -9.61
CA GLY A 21 8.78 -12.65 -9.14
C GLY A 21 7.65 -13.45 -8.48
N ILE A 22 8.00 -14.56 -7.82
CA ILE A 22 7.04 -15.49 -7.20
C ILE A 22 6.98 -15.24 -5.68
N PRO A 23 5.78 -15.06 -5.07
CA PRO A 23 5.64 -14.83 -3.63
C PRO A 23 6.37 -15.90 -2.80
N GLY A 24 7.17 -15.48 -1.83
CA GLY A 24 7.93 -16.36 -0.95
C GLY A 24 9.16 -17.03 -1.57
N VAL A 25 9.44 -16.80 -2.86
CA VAL A 25 10.56 -17.44 -3.57
C VAL A 25 11.52 -16.41 -4.17
N SER A 26 11.03 -15.41 -4.89
CA SER A 26 11.88 -14.46 -5.62
C SER A 26 11.18 -13.14 -5.94
N GLY A 27 11.96 -12.09 -6.24
CA GLY A 27 11.45 -10.78 -6.63
C GLY A 27 11.06 -9.93 -5.43
N LEU A 28 9.88 -9.30 -5.50
CA LEU A 28 9.43 -8.34 -4.49
C LEU A 28 9.17 -8.97 -3.12
N SER A 29 9.44 -8.21 -2.06
CA SER A 29 9.02 -8.57 -0.70
C SER A 29 7.49 -8.60 -0.59
N THR A 30 6.96 -9.26 0.45
CA THR A 30 5.51 -9.32 0.71
C THR A 30 4.90 -7.92 0.84
N GLU A 31 5.61 -7.05 1.55
CA GLU A 31 5.25 -5.64 1.77
C GLU A 31 5.21 -4.85 0.45
N GLN A 32 6.25 -4.97 -0.40
CA GLN A 32 6.30 -4.33 -1.71
C GLN A 32 5.19 -4.82 -2.64
N ARG A 33 4.84 -6.12 -2.58
CA ARG A 33 3.70 -6.67 -3.34
C ARG A 33 2.37 -6.09 -2.90
N LYS A 34 2.15 -5.93 -1.59
CA LYS A 34 0.93 -5.31 -1.06
C LYS A 34 0.78 -3.87 -1.59
N ARG A 35 1.86 -3.08 -1.57
CA ARG A 35 1.87 -1.73 -2.18
C ARG A 35 1.67 -1.76 -3.69
N LEU A 36 2.27 -2.72 -4.39
CA LEU A 36 2.05 -2.90 -5.82
C LEU A 36 0.59 -3.25 -6.15
N THR A 37 -0.07 -4.09 -5.35
CA THR A 37 -1.49 -4.39 -5.53
C THR A 37 -2.35 -3.12 -5.37
N ILE A 38 -2.05 -2.26 -4.38
CA ILE A 38 -2.71 -0.96 -4.24
C ILE A 38 -2.45 -0.09 -5.49
N ALA A 39 -1.22 -0.08 -6.00
CA ALA A 39 -0.85 0.66 -7.21
C ALA A 39 -1.68 0.22 -8.43
N VAL A 40 -1.91 -1.07 -8.60
CA VAL A 40 -2.75 -1.61 -9.69
C VAL A 40 -4.17 -1.04 -9.63
N GLU A 41 -4.78 -0.98 -8.44
CA GLU A 41 -6.11 -0.38 -8.27
C GLU A 41 -6.10 1.14 -8.51
N LEU A 42 -5.02 1.84 -8.13
CA LEU A 42 -4.89 3.29 -8.33
C LEU A 42 -4.80 3.68 -9.80
N VAL A 43 -4.30 2.81 -10.67
CA VAL A 43 -4.20 3.10 -12.11
C VAL A 43 -5.58 3.29 -12.75
N ALA A 44 -6.64 2.70 -12.17
CA ALA A 44 -8.02 2.95 -12.59
C ALA A 44 -8.53 4.36 -12.20
N ASN A 45 -7.71 5.14 -11.49
CA ASN A 45 -8.03 6.47 -10.97
C ASN A 45 -9.36 6.56 -10.17
N PRO A 46 -9.60 5.66 -9.20
CA PRO A 46 -10.84 5.70 -8.42
C PRO A 46 -10.83 6.86 -7.41
N SER A 47 -12.02 7.40 -7.12
CA SER A 47 -12.21 8.39 -6.05
C SER A 47 -12.35 7.75 -4.66
N ILE A 48 -12.78 6.49 -4.60
CA ILE A 48 -12.97 5.70 -3.37
C ILE A 48 -12.29 4.35 -3.54
N ILE A 49 -11.52 3.92 -2.54
CA ILE A 49 -10.76 2.66 -2.55
C ILE A 49 -11.14 1.84 -1.32
N PHE A 50 -11.39 0.56 -1.52
CA PHE A 50 -11.63 -0.40 -0.45
C PHE A 50 -10.44 -1.34 -0.34
N LEU A 51 -9.87 -1.48 0.86
CA LEU A 51 -8.77 -2.42 1.13
C LEU A 51 -9.20 -3.40 2.22
N ASP A 52 -9.11 -4.69 1.93
CA ASP A 52 -9.39 -5.73 2.92
C ASP A 52 -8.09 -6.20 3.57
N GLU A 53 -7.95 -5.92 4.87
CA GLU A 53 -6.79 -6.26 5.71
C GLU A 53 -5.41 -6.03 5.03
N PRO A 54 -5.08 -4.79 4.63
CA PRO A 54 -3.85 -4.50 3.89
C PRO A 54 -2.57 -4.85 4.65
N THR A 55 -2.65 -4.98 5.98
CA THR A 55 -1.52 -5.31 6.88
C THR A 55 -1.38 -6.80 7.16
N SER A 56 -2.28 -7.65 6.65
CA SER A 56 -2.28 -9.09 6.95
C SER A 56 -1.02 -9.79 6.43
N GLY A 57 -0.44 -10.64 7.29
CA GLY A 57 0.78 -11.39 7.01
C GLY A 57 2.08 -10.58 7.05
N LEU A 58 2.04 -9.36 7.60
CA LEU A 58 3.19 -8.48 7.76
C LEU A 58 3.61 -8.36 9.22
N ASP A 59 4.91 -8.15 9.46
CA ASP A 59 5.37 -7.67 10.76
C ASP A 59 5.00 -6.19 10.96
N ALA A 60 5.18 -5.68 12.19
CA ALA A 60 4.78 -4.32 12.54
C ALA A 60 5.46 -3.24 11.67
N ARG A 61 6.73 -3.44 11.28
CA ARG A 61 7.45 -2.47 10.47
C ARG A 61 6.91 -2.47 9.03
N ALA A 62 6.74 -3.64 8.44
CA ALA A 62 6.20 -3.79 7.09
C ALA A 62 4.76 -3.27 7.00
N ALA A 63 3.92 -3.58 8.00
CA ALA A 63 2.57 -3.06 8.09
C ALA A 63 2.54 -1.52 8.16
N ALA A 64 3.43 -0.90 8.93
CA ALA A 64 3.55 0.55 9.00
C ALA A 64 3.95 1.18 7.65
N ILE A 65 4.81 0.51 6.86
CA ILE A 65 5.17 0.98 5.50
C ILE A 65 3.95 0.92 4.58
N VAL A 66 3.17 -0.16 4.61
CA VAL A 66 1.94 -0.26 3.82
C VAL A 66 0.93 0.82 4.23
N MET A 67 0.71 1.03 5.53
CA MET A 67 -0.22 2.06 6.00
C MET A 67 0.25 3.48 5.67
N ARG A 68 1.56 3.73 5.63
CA ARG A 68 2.10 5.00 5.12
C ARG A 68 1.75 5.22 3.66
N ALA A 69 1.88 4.20 2.81
CA ALA A 69 1.46 4.28 1.41
C ALA A 69 -0.06 4.54 1.29
N VAL A 70 -0.88 3.88 2.11
CA VAL A 70 -2.33 4.16 2.18
C VAL A 70 -2.60 5.62 2.56
N LYS A 71 -1.88 6.18 3.55
CA LYS A 71 -2.00 7.60 3.90
C LYS A 71 -1.60 8.53 2.76
N ASN A 72 -0.55 8.19 2.01
CA ASN A 72 -0.15 8.97 0.84
C ASN A 72 -1.27 8.99 -0.21
N VAL A 73 -1.96 7.86 -0.41
CA VAL A 73 -3.16 7.80 -1.27
C VAL A 73 -4.26 8.72 -0.76
N VAL A 74 -4.57 8.70 0.54
CA VAL A 74 -5.58 9.60 1.11
C VAL A 74 -5.23 11.08 0.86
N ARG A 75 -3.96 11.45 1.03
CA ARG A 75 -3.46 12.82 0.78
C ARG A 75 -3.62 13.31 -0.66
N THR A 76 -3.83 12.41 -1.61
CA THR A 76 -4.15 12.79 -3.00
C THR A 76 -5.62 13.23 -3.18
N GLY A 77 -6.42 13.25 -2.12
CA GLY A 77 -7.85 13.60 -2.15
C GLY A 77 -8.79 12.42 -2.40
N ARG A 78 -8.28 11.18 -2.27
CA ARG A 78 -9.06 9.95 -2.43
C ARG A 78 -9.56 9.46 -1.07
N THR A 79 -10.77 8.91 -1.03
CA THR A 79 -11.30 8.25 0.17
C THR A 79 -10.82 6.81 0.21
N VAL A 80 -10.24 6.38 1.33
CA VAL A 80 -9.87 4.96 1.54
C VAL A 80 -10.65 4.41 2.71
N ILE A 81 -11.29 3.26 2.50
CA ILE A 81 -11.97 2.49 3.53
C ILE A 81 -11.22 1.16 3.65
N CYS A 82 -10.83 0.76 4.85
CA CYS A 82 -10.17 -0.51 5.03
C CYS A 82 -10.50 -1.21 6.35
N THR A 83 -10.37 -2.52 6.33
CA THR A 83 -10.45 -3.38 7.52
C THR A 83 -9.03 -3.63 8.04
N ILE A 84 -8.84 -3.69 9.36
CA ILE A 84 -7.55 -4.08 9.96
C ILE A 84 -7.81 -5.11 11.04
N HIS A 85 -7.19 -6.28 10.89
CA HIS A 85 -7.20 -7.31 11.92
C HIS A 85 -6.11 -7.04 12.94
N GLN A 86 -6.50 -6.74 14.19
CA GLN A 86 -5.60 -6.52 15.34
C GLN A 86 -4.48 -5.50 15.07
N PRO A 87 -4.82 -4.20 14.93
CA PRO A 87 -3.80 -3.16 14.69
C PRO A 87 -2.83 -3.04 15.87
N SER A 88 -1.57 -2.76 15.57
CA SER A 88 -0.67 -2.17 16.58
C SER A 88 -1.17 -0.77 16.95
N ILE A 89 -0.71 -0.24 18.10
CA ILE A 89 -1.04 1.13 18.53
C ILE A 89 -0.67 2.14 17.45
N ASP A 90 0.53 2.04 16.88
CA ASP A 90 0.99 2.92 15.80
C ASP A 90 0.07 2.90 14.56
N ILE A 91 -0.50 1.74 14.22
CA ILE A 91 -1.42 1.62 13.08
C ILE A 91 -2.79 2.16 13.46
N PHE A 92 -3.27 1.89 14.67
CA PHE A 92 -4.54 2.38 15.18
C PHE A 92 -4.58 3.91 15.21
N GLU A 93 -3.56 4.55 15.79
CA GLU A 93 -3.41 6.02 15.83
C GLU A 93 -3.20 6.64 14.43
N SER A 94 -2.99 5.79 13.42
CA SER A 94 -2.87 6.25 12.05
C SER A 94 -4.24 6.48 11.38
N PHE A 95 -5.34 5.94 11.91
CA PHE A 95 -6.68 6.20 11.37
C PHE A 95 -7.19 7.58 11.80
N ASP A 96 -7.90 8.23 10.88
CA ASP A 96 -8.69 9.43 11.20
C ASP A 96 -9.96 8.97 11.98
N GLU A 97 -10.47 9.81 12.89
CA GLU A 97 -11.76 9.57 13.59
C GLU A 97 -12.97 9.63 12.64
#